data_AF-A0A6H5FTY8-F1
#
_entry.id   AF-A0A6H5FTY8-F1
#
_cell.length_a   1.000
_cell.length_b   1.000
_cell.length_c   1.000
_cell.angle_alpha   90.00
_cell.angle_beta   90.00
_cell.angle_gamma   90.00
#
_symmetry.space_group_name_H-M   'P 1'
#
loop_
_entity.id
_entity.type
_entity.pdbx_description
1 polymer ?
#
loop_
_entity_poly.entity_id
_entity_poly.type
_entity_poly.pdbx_seq_one_letter_code
_entity_poly.pdbx_strand_id
1 'polypeptide(L)'
;MTKNGKDGDEVKCRTMDDNGTGTGRTATDPEKKGCNYLHAGLKKLYTMTATSTTSASTTPSSGTGSPVLDNPLLKQTVGCLLLHAYAKHMKGTSACVIDSGIKKAFKAFNDNNTTCKDNGTKPCVPCEWKEDEYDQCQITTTGSNGSNTENAKDKLKQVQENINSASKNNLTKINEMSTLCDYIRCVGPKWFKNNATLNGNSVTATKDWCDFWEKEGIKAKLEDMFNKIATDAQNESGTIRIAATCRNFGDENPQSVERKACNHIAAGLKYIKDLKGDKNGSTQPNAEDDDKFFKQSMMCAALNLYATKIRESADKSCPIDEKRIDKMFKDWNNINNSSCNAVRSASNADCFLCSRQSSDFEKCKLSVSNTLISSTQNGACNANATEVKKKMEGFLNEDPSQSPSKSIPKVKETLSTINDMSKSFCTQLQCAAKQYHSSKNNSVQPKPPLSW
;
A
#
# COMPACT_ATOMS: atom_id res chain seq x y z
N MET A 1 6.35 -18.06 -15.24
CA MET A 1 6.02 -16.83 -14.50
C MET A 1 5.92 -17.07 -13.00
N THR A 2 5.15 -18.07 -12.54
CA THR A 2 4.85 -18.32 -11.11
C THR A 2 6.03 -18.70 -10.20
N LYS A 3 6.99 -19.53 -10.66
CA LYS A 3 8.17 -19.94 -9.87
C LYS A 3 9.23 -18.84 -9.79
N ASN A 4 9.66 -18.30 -10.94
CA ASN A 4 10.79 -17.35 -10.99
C ASN A 4 10.42 -15.89 -10.63
N GLY A 5 9.14 -15.53 -10.59
CA GLY A 5 8.72 -14.17 -10.23
C GLY A 5 8.56 -13.94 -8.72
N LYS A 6 8.39 -15.02 -7.93
CA LYS A 6 8.23 -14.93 -6.46
C LYS A 6 9.55 -14.58 -5.77
N ASP A 7 10.63 -15.23 -6.19
CA ASP A 7 11.97 -15.11 -5.61
C ASP A 7 12.94 -14.34 -6.52
N GLY A 8 12.41 -13.71 -7.59
CA GLY A 8 13.20 -12.91 -8.50
C GLY A 8 13.70 -11.64 -7.82
N ASP A 9 15.01 -11.47 -7.75
CA ASP A 9 15.63 -10.21 -7.35
C ASP A 9 16.36 -9.61 -8.55
N GLU A 10 15.62 -9.49 -9.66
CA GLU A 10 16.14 -8.82 -10.84
C GLU A 10 16.55 -7.41 -10.44
N VAL A 11 17.86 -7.14 -10.47
CA VAL A 11 18.46 -5.86 -10.02
C VAL A 11 17.77 -4.69 -10.71
N LYS A 12 17.32 -4.90 -11.95
CA LYS A 12 16.61 -3.92 -12.77
C LYS A 12 15.23 -3.56 -12.20
N CYS A 13 14.56 -4.45 -11.47
CA CYS A 13 13.25 -4.20 -10.87
C CYS A 13 13.35 -3.53 -9.47
N ARG A 14 14.56 -3.19 -8.99
CA ARG A 14 14.75 -2.50 -7.69
C ARG A 14 14.45 -1.00 -7.77
N THR A 15 14.56 -0.42 -8.95
CA THR A 15 14.28 1.01 -9.22
C THR A 15 13.18 1.16 -10.27
N MET A 16 12.43 2.24 -10.16
CA MET A 16 11.33 2.61 -11.04
C MET A 16 11.55 4.01 -11.61
N ASP A 17 10.95 4.28 -12.76
CA ASP A 17 10.95 5.60 -13.42
C ASP A 17 12.36 6.16 -13.69
N ASP A 18 13.32 5.26 -13.96
CA ASP A 18 14.75 5.58 -14.15
C ASP A 18 15.17 5.61 -15.62
N ASN A 19 14.24 5.51 -16.57
CA ASN A 19 14.54 5.35 -18.00
C ASN A 19 15.57 4.24 -18.33
N GLY A 20 15.79 3.27 -17.44
CA GLY A 20 16.78 2.20 -17.59
C GLY A 20 18.18 2.49 -17.01
N THR A 21 18.42 3.65 -16.41
CA THR A 21 19.75 4.04 -15.86
C THR A 21 20.05 3.45 -14.48
N GLY A 22 19.04 2.95 -13.76
CA GLY A 22 19.19 2.49 -12.37
C GLY A 22 19.22 3.61 -11.33
N THR A 23 18.97 4.86 -11.71
CA THR A 23 19.04 6.04 -10.82
C THR A 23 17.67 6.58 -10.40
N GLY A 24 16.59 5.87 -10.70
CA GLY A 24 15.24 6.30 -10.36
C GLY A 24 14.88 5.96 -8.92
N ARG A 25 13.62 6.23 -8.56
CA ARG A 25 13.13 5.97 -7.20
C ARG A 25 13.17 4.49 -6.88
N THR A 26 13.29 4.17 -5.61
CA THR A 26 13.13 2.80 -5.12
C THR A 26 11.74 2.28 -5.49
N ALA A 27 11.65 1.03 -5.95
CA ALA A 27 10.37 0.39 -6.22
C ALA A 27 9.58 0.14 -4.93
N THR A 28 8.25 0.26 -4.99
CA THR A 28 7.41 -0.41 -3.98
C THR A 28 7.45 -1.92 -4.18
N ASP A 29 7.16 -2.70 -3.13
CA ASP A 29 7.15 -4.17 -3.26
C ASP A 29 6.14 -4.68 -4.31
N PRO A 30 4.91 -4.12 -4.42
CA PRO A 30 3.99 -4.49 -5.50
C PRO A 30 4.56 -4.19 -6.90
N GLU A 31 5.21 -3.04 -7.10
CA GLU A 31 5.83 -2.70 -8.38
C GLU A 31 7.00 -3.64 -8.70
N LYS A 32 7.86 -3.94 -7.72
CA LYS A 32 8.97 -4.87 -7.87
C LYS A 32 8.47 -6.26 -8.24
N LYS A 33 7.48 -6.79 -7.51
CA LYS A 33 6.86 -8.09 -7.79
C LYS A 33 6.19 -8.11 -9.17
N GLY A 34 5.42 -7.07 -9.52
CA GLY A 34 4.82 -6.92 -10.84
C GLY A 34 5.86 -6.93 -11.96
N CYS A 35 6.96 -6.20 -11.77
CA CYS A 35 8.09 -6.17 -12.69
C CYS A 35 8.71 -7.55 -12.88
N ASN A 36 9.03 -8.24 -11.78
CA ASN A 36 9.63 -9.57 -11.79
C ASN A 36 8.77 -10.62 -12.50
N TYR A 37 7.46 -10.66 -12.21
CA TYR A 37 6.56 -11.62 -12.83
C TYR A 37 6.49 -11.46 -14.35
N LEU A 38 6.38 -10.22 -14.83
CA LEU A 38 6.33 -9.89 -16.25
C LEU A 38 7.67 -10.13 -16.93
N HIS A 39 8.77 -9.73 -16.30
CA HIS A 39 10.12 -9.97 -16.83
C HIS A 39 10.40 -11.47 -16.99
N ALA A 40 10.01 -12.29 -16.01
CA ALA A 40 10.11 -13.75 -16.10
C ALA A 40 9.24 -14.33 -17.23
N GLY A 41 8.09 -13.73 -17.52
CA GLY A 41 7.23 -14.09 -18.66
C GLY A 41 7.90 -13.80 -20.00
N LEU A 42 8.41 -12.58 -20.16
CA LEU A 42 9.15 -12.15 -21.34
C LEU A 42 10.38 -13.04 -21.58
N LYS A 43 11.22 -13.26 -20.55
CA LYS A 43 12.37 -14.17 -20.65
C LYS A 43 11.98 -15.57 -21.09
N LYS A 44 10.88 -16.12 -20.57
CA LYS A 44 10.42 -17.46 -20.95
C LYS A 44 9.92 -17.51 -22.40
N LEU A 45 9.19 -16.49 -22.85
CA LEU A 45 8.70 -16.39 -24.23
C LEU A 45 9.85 -16.43 -25.26
N TYR A 46 10.90 -15.64 -25.02
CA TYR A 46 12.01 -15.53 -25.97
C TYR A 46 13.03 -16.68 -25.86
N THR A 47 13.22 -17.27 -24.67
CA THR A 47 14.02 -18.50 -24.55
C THR A 47 13.35 -19.69 -25.25
N MET A 48 12.02 -19.81 -25.18
CA MET A 48 11.27 -20.85 -25.87
C MET A 48 11.26 -20.74 -27.40
N THR A 49 11.61 -19.58 -27.97
CA THR A 49 11.64 -19.35 -29.42
C THR A 49 13.07 -19.49 -29.97
N ALA A 50 14.10 -19.28 -29.15
CA ALA A 50 15.49 -19.54 -29.52
C ALA A 50 15.77 -21.03 -29.78
N THR A 51 15.22 -21.94 -28.97
CA THR A 51 15.38 -23.40 -29.12
C THR A 51 14.69 -24.01 -30.34
N SER A 52 13.75 -23.29 -30.97
CA SER A 52 12.98 -23.78 -32.14
C SER A 52 13.74 -23.67 -33.47
N THR A 53 15.01 -23.27 -33.45
CA THR A 53 15.79 -22.96 -34.66
C THR A 53 16.74 -24.06 -35.11
N THR A 54 16.60 -25.27 -34.57
CA THR A 54 17.20 -26.47 -35.19
C THR A 54 16.12 -27.22 -35.93
N SER A 55 16.28 -27.27 -37.26
CA SER A 55 15.43 -27.94 -38.24
C SER A 55 14.23 -27.13 -38.76
N ALA A 56 14.49 -26.31 -39.78
CA ALA A 56 13.55 -26.20 -40.88
C ALA A 56 13.42 -27.60 -41.52
N SER A 57 12.53 -28.43 -40.99
CA SER A 57 12.14 -29.69 -41.64
C SER A 57 11.10 -29.35 -42.69
N THR A 58 11.46 -29.54 -43.96
CA THR A 58 10.61 -29.42 -45.15
C THR A 58 9.62 -30.58 -45.29
N THR A 59 9.20 -31.19 -44.18
CA THR A 59 8.30 -32.35 -44.19
C THR A 59 7.22 -32.16 -43.13
N PRO A 60 5.93 -32.13 -43.51
CA PRO A 60 4.84 -32.09 -42.55
C PRO A 60 4.81 -33.44 -41.82
N SER A 61 5.42 -33.51 -40.63
CA SER A 61 5.23 -34.67 -39.77
C SER A 61 3.80 -34.65 -39.27
N SER A 62 3.06 -35.69 -39.64
CA SER A 62 1.76 -36.05 -39.08
C SER A 62 1.91 -36.31 -37.58
N GLY A 63 1.80 -35.26 -36.78
CA GLY A 63 1.79 -35.28 -35.34
C GLY A 63 0.85 -34.18 -34.85
N THR A 64 0.11 -34.44 -33.78
CA THR A 64 -0.96 -33.62 -33.19
C THR A 64 -0.51 -32.26 -32.61
N GLY A 65 0.54 -31.64 -33.17
CA GLY A 65 1.03 -30.31 -32.81
C GLY A 65 0.36 -29.22 -33.66
N SER A 66 0.04 -28.09 -33.04
CA SER A 66 -0.61 -26.97 -33.73
C SER A 66 0.41 -26.22 -34.61
N PRO A 67 0.36 -26.31 -35.95
CA PRO A 67 1.40 -25.81 -36.87
C PRO A 67 1.62 -24.28 -36.81
N VAL A 68 0.70 -23.56 -36.17
CA VAL A 68 0.74 -22.11 -35.96
C VAL A 68 1.85 -21.69 -34.97
N LEU A 69 2.23 -22.54 -34.02
CA LEU A 69 3.21 -22.19 -32.98
C LEU A 69 4.66 -22.58 -33.31
N ASP A 70 4.88 -23.21 -34.46
CA ASP A 70 6.21 -23.62 -34.92
C ASP A 70 6.99 -22.45 -35.53
N ASN A 71 6.29 -21.42 -36.01
CA ASN A 71 6.92 -20.18 -36.48
C ASN A 71 7.38 -19.32 -35.28
N PRO A 72 8.69 -19.10 -35.09
CA PRO A 72 9.21 -18.35 -33.95
C PRO A 72 8.71 -16.91 -33.87
N LEU A 73 8.53 -16.24 -35.03
CA LEU A 73 8.00 -14.87 -35.10
C LEU A 73 6.55 -14.83 -34.66
N LEU A 74 5.71 -15.74 -35.18
CA LEU A 74 4.30 -15.79 -34.82
C LEU A 74 4.12 -16.08 -33.33
N LYS A 75 4.93 -17.00 -32.79
CA LYS A 75 4.97 -17.32 -31.36
C LYS A 75 5.41 -16.12 -30.51
N GLN A 76 6.42 -15.36 -30.93
CA GLN A 76 6.85 -14.13 -30.24
C GLN A 76 5.76 -13.06 -30.27
N THR A 77 5.17 -12.78 -31.42
CA THR A 77 4.12 -11.76 -31.60
C THR A 77 2.88 -12.08 -30.77
N VAL A 78 2.33 -13.29 -30.91
CA VAL A 78 1.14 -13.72 -30.15
C VAL A 78 1.46 -13.82 -28.66
N GLY A 79 2.63 -14.32 -28.30
CA GLY A 79 3.07 -14.38 -26.90
C GLY A 79 3.21 -13.00 -26.26
N CYS A 80 3.74 -12.02 -27.01
CA CYS A 80 3.83 -10.63 -26.56
C CYS A 80 2.43 -10.05 -26.36
N LEU A 81 1.51 -10.25 -27.32
CA LEU A 81 0.11 -9.82 -27.21
C LEU A 81 -0.58 -10.41 -25.97
N LEU A 82 -0.33 -11.69 -25.66
CA LEU A 82 -0.85 -12.34 -24.45
C LEU A 82 -0.25 -11.75 -23.16
N LEU A 83 1.06 -11.47 -23.15
CA LEU A 83 1.71 -10.82 -22.02
C LEU A 83 1.19 -9.40 -21.80
N HIS A 84 0.82 -8.69 -22.88
CA HIS A 84 0.17 -7.39 -22.81
C HIS A 84 -1.20 -7.45 -22.15
N ALA A 85 -2.08 -8.34 -22.62
CA ALA A 85 -3.40 -8.54 -22.02
C ALA A 85 -3.29 -8.98 -20.56
N TYR A 86 -2.35 -9.87 -20.25
CA TYR A 86 -2.06 -10.30 -18.89
C TYR A 86 -1.60 -9.14 -17.99
N ALA A 87 -0.63 -8.33 -18.43
CA ALA A 87 -0.17 -7.16 -17.69
C ALA A 87 -1.27 -6.12 -17.50
N LYS A 88 -2.12 -5.89 -18.51
CA LYS A 88 -3.26 -4.98 -18.44
C LYS A 88 -4.30 -5.45 -17.43
N HIS A 89 -4.61 -6.76 -17.42
CA HIS A 89 -5.48 -7.35 -16.41
C HIS A 89 -4.89 -7.17 -15.00
N MET A 90 -3.59 -7.44 -14.82
CA MET A 90 -2.92 -7.19 -13.54
C MET A 90 -2.99 -5.72 -13.11
N LYS A 91 -2.75 -4.78 -14.03
CA LYS A 91 -2.83 -3.33 -13.79
C LYS A 91 -4.22 -2.92 -13.28
N GLY A 92 -5.28 -3.47 -13.89
CA GLY A 92 -6.67 -3.15 -13.54
C GLY A 92 -7.16 -3.80 -12.25
N THR A 93 -6.64 -4.97 -11.89
CA THR A 93 -7.11 -5.76 -10.73
C THR A 93 -6.19 -5.65 -9.50
N SER A 94 -4.99 -5.10 -9.66
CA SER A 94 -4.07 -4.88 -8.54
C SER A 94 -4.64 -3.88 -7.53
N ALA A 95 -4.52 -4.20 -6.24
CA ALA A 95 -4.92 -3.29 -5.17
C ALA A 95 -3.98 -2.08 -5.15
N CYS A 96 -2.68 -2.32 -5.32
CA CYS A 96 -1.65 -1.29 -5.36
C CYS A 96 -1.37 -0.82 -6.79
N VAL A 97 -0.81 0.38 -6.93
CA VAL A 97 -0.36 0.90 -8.23
C VAL A 97 0.91 0.16 -8.65
N ILE A 98 0.87 -0.51 -9.81
CA ILE A 98 2.01 -1.28 -10.35
C ILE A 98 2.49 -0.80 -11.72
N ASP A 99 1.93 0.31 -12.21
CA ASP A 99 2.11 0.82 -13.57
C ASP A 99 3.58 1.00 -13.94
N SER A 100 4.40 1.57 -13.05
CA SER A 100 5.84 1.72 -13.26
C SER A 100 6.56 0.38 -13.31
N GLY A 101 6.17 -0.59 -12.48
CA GLY A 101 6.72 -1.95 -12.50
C GLY A 101 6.45 -2.68 -13.82
N ILE A 102 5.25 -2.51 -14.37
CA ILE A 102 4.88 -3.04 -15.69
C ILE A 102 5.77 -2.42 -16.76
N LYS A 103 5.81 -1.08 -16.86
CA LYS A 103 6.64 -0.36 -17.84
C LYS A 103 8.11 -0.79 -17.75
N LYS A 104 8.63 -0.91 -16.52
CA LYS A 104 10.01 -1.32 -16.25
C LYS A 104 10.30 -2.73 -16.74
N ALA A 105 9.39 -3.70 -16.57
CA ALA A 105 9.60 -5.08 -17.01
C ALA A 105 9.84 -5.19 -18.51
N PHE A 106 8.95 -4.59 -19.31
CA PHE A 106 9.03 -4.60 -20.77
C PHE A 106 10.26 -3.83 -21.26
N LYS A 107 10.49 -2.63 -20.71
CA LYS A 107 11.67 -1.83 -21.07
C LYS A 107 12.98 -2.56 -20.76
N ALA A 108 13.14 -3.04 -19.52
CA ALA A 108 14.34 -3.74 -19.08
C ALA A 108 14.59 -5.03 -19.88
N PHE A 109 13.53 -5.70 -20.33
CA PHE A 109 13.64 -6.84 -21.22
C PHE A 109 14.18 -6.41 -22.60
N ASN A 110 13.55 -5.46 -23.28
CA ASN A 110 13.98 -5.02 -24.62
C ASN A 110 15.40 -4.44 -24.60
N ASP A 111 15.74 -3.63 -23.59
CA ASP A 111 17.07 -3.03 -23.45
C ASP A 111 18.19 -4.09 -23.34
N ASN A 112 17.86 -5.31 -22.89
CA ASN A 112 18.83 -6.38 -22.66
C ASN A 112 18.65 -7.59 -23.56
N ASN A 113 17.64 -7.59 -24.42
CA ASN A 113 17.42 -8.66 -25.36
C ASN A 113 18.35 -8.48 -26.57
N THR A 114 19.58 -8.96 -26.44
CA THR A 114 20.60 -8.91 -27.51
C THR A 114 20.16 -9.64 -28.77
N THR A 115 19.24 -10.60 -28.66
CA THR A 115 18.64 -11.33 -29.79
C THR A 115 17.89 -10.42 -30.76
N CYS A 116 17.50 -9.21 -30.34
CA CYS A 116 16.62 -8.30 -31.07
C CYS A 116 17.23 -6.90 -31.28
N LYS A 117 18.53 -6.75 -31.05
CA LYS A 117 19.27 -5.51 -31.36
C LYS A 117 19.96 -5.61 -32.72
N ASP A 118 20.21 -4.46 -33.34
CA ASP A 118 20.77 -4.28 -34.69
C ASP A 118 21.89 -5.29 -35.00
N ASN A 119 21.75 -6.01 -36.13
CA ASN A 119 22.56 -7.15 -36.60
C ASN A 119 22.36 -8.51 -35.90
N GLY A 120 21.23 -8.73 -35.22
CA GLY A 120 20.83 -10.06 -34.77
C GLY A 120 20.58 -11.02 -35.94
N THR A 121 21.22 -12.19 -35.94
CA THR A 121 21.18 -13.26 -36.97
C THR A 121 19.80 -13.85 -37.31
N LYS A 122 18.69 -13.35 -36.72
CA LYS A 122 17.33 -13.89 -36.89
C LYS A 122 16.27 -12.78 -36.79
N PRO A 123 15.14 -12.90 -37.51
CA PRO A 123 14.06 -11.95 -37.36
C PRO A 123 13.48 -12.07 -35.94
N CYS A 124 13.45 -10.94 -35.22
CA CYS A 124 12.90 -10.82 -33.89
C CYS A 124 11.89 -9.67 -33.85
N VAL A 125 10.77 -9.86 -33.15
CA VAL A 125 9.80 -8.79 -32.85
C VAL A 125 10.04 -8.29 -31.42
N PRO A 126 10.43 -7.02 -31.19
CA PRO A 126 10.49 -6.43 -29.86
C PRO A 126 9.12 -6.44 -29.16
N CYS A 127 9.09 -6.62 -27.84
CA CYS A 127 7.84 -6.62 -27.06
C CYS A 127 7.80 -5.38 -26.18
N GLU A 128 7.33 -4.26 -26.71
CA GLU A 128 7.34 -2.95 -26.07
C GLU A 128 6.03 -2.66 -25.35
N TRP A 129 6.10 -2.04 -24.16
CA TRP A 129 4.88 -1.61 -23.46
C TRP A 129 4.28 -0.34 -24.09
N LYS A 130 3.39 -0.51 -25.07
CA LYS A 130 2.66 0.56 -25.78
C LYS A 130 1.14 0.42 -25.70
N GLU A 131 0.59 0.61 -24.50
CA GLU A 131 -0.79 0.26 -24.16
C GLU A 131 -1.85 0.69 -25.20
N ASP A 132 -1.76 1.90 -25.74
CA ASP A 132 -2.68 2.44 -26.75
C ASP A 132 -2.59 1.73 -28.11
N GLU A 133 -1.37 1.40 -28.57
CA GLU A 133 -1.16 0.72 -29.86
C GLU A 133 -1.77 -0.70 -29.86
N TYR A 134 -1.68 -1.40 -28.73
CA TYR A 134 -2.24 -2.75 -28.61
C TYR A 134 -3.77 -2.74 -28.51
N ASP A 135 -4.38 -1.75 -27.85
CA ASP A 135 -5.85 -1.63 -27.77
C ASP A 135 -6.48 -1.35 -29.15
N GLN A 136 -5.76 -0.66 -30.02
CA GLN A 136 -6.21 -0.28 -31.36
C GLN A 136 -5.75 -1.26 -32.45
N CYS A 137 -5.06 -2.35 -32.09
CA CYS A 137 -4.51 -3.31 -33.04
C CYS A 137 -5.64 -4.02 -33.80
N GLN A 138 -5.77 -3.71 -35.09
CA GLN A 138 -6.69 -4.35 -36.01
C GLN A 138 -5.97 -5.40 -36.86
N ILE A 139 -6.63 -6.54 -37.06
CA ILE A 139 -6.18 -7.64 -37.89
C ILE A 139 -7.20 -7.80 -39.02
N THR A 140 -6.73 -7.70 -40.25
CA THR A 140 -7.53 -8.00 -41.43
C THR A 140 -7.32 -9.45 -41.81
N THR A 141 -8.39 -10.24 -41.84
CA THR A 141 -8.38 -11.62 -42.31
C THR A 141 -9.15 -11.73 -43.61
N THR A 142 -8.53 -12.32 -44.63
CA THR A 142 -9.19 -12.59 -45.92
C THR A 142 -9.63 -14.04 -45.95
N GLY A 143 -10.94 -14.26 -46.04
CA GLY A 143 -11.53 -15.60 -46.15
C GLY A 143 -12.37 -15.74 -47.44
N SER A 144 -12.98 -16.91 -47.62
CA SER A 144 -13.82 -17.21 -48.79
C SER A 144 -15.03 -16.27 -48.97
N ASN A 145 -15.45 -15.57 -47.91
CA ASN A 145 -16.57 -14.62 -47.91
C ASN A 145 -16.13 -13.14 -47.91
N GLY A 146 -14.86 -12.84 -48.24
CA GLY A 146 -14.33 -11.48 -48.30
C GLY A 146 -13.35 -11.12 -47.17
N SER A 147 -13.02 -9.82 -47.08
CA SER A 147 -12.09 -9.27 -46.10
C SER A 147 -12.84 -8.82 -44.85
N ASN A 148 -12.50 -9.37 -43.68
CA ASN A 148 -13.03 -8.94 -42.39
C ASN A 148 -11.94 -8.27 -41.57
N THR A 149 -12.22 -7.10 -41.01
CA THR A 149 -11.33 -6.41 -40.06
C THR A 149 -11.85 -6.64 -38.66
N GLU A 150 -11.00 -7.19 -37.79
CA GLU A 150 -11.33 -7.48 -36.39
C GLU A 150 -10.27 -6.91 -35.45
N ASN A 151 -10.65 -6.53 -34.23
CA ASN A 151 -9.68 -6.08 -33.24
C ASN A 151 -9.00 -7.29 -32.57
N ALA A 152 -7.67 -7.27 -32.48
CA ALA A 152 -6.87 -8.32 -31.86
C ALA A 152 -7.31 -8.63 -30.42
N LYS A 153 -7.75 -7.61 -29.67
CA LYS A 153 -8.28 -7.71 -28.31
C LYS A 153 -9.53 -8.59 -28.22
N ASP A 154 -10.40 -8.54 -29.23
CA ASP A 154 -11.63 -9.34 -29.22
C ASP A 154 -11.33 -10.83 -29.36
N LYS A 155 -10.28 -11.19 -30.10
CA LYS A 155 -9.81 -12.58 -30.19
C LYS A 155 -9.23 -13.09 -28.87
N LEU A 156 -8.65 -12.21 -28.06
CA LEU A 156 -8.11 -12.58 -26.74
C LEU A 156 -9.19 -12.94 -25.71
N LYS A 157 -10.47 -12.61 -25.97
CA LYS A 157 -11.59 -13.01 -25.09
C LYS A 157 -11.64 -14.52 -24.87
N GLN A 158 -11.27 -15.32 -25.88
CA GLN A 158 -11.27 -16.79 -25.80
C GLN A 158 -10.27 -17.35 -24.79
N VAL A 159 -9.22 -16.59 -24.46
CA VAL A 159 -8.17 -16.99 -23.50
C VAL A 159 -8.20 -16.14 -22.23
N GLN A 160 -9.23 -15.30 -22.07
CA GLN A 160 -9.36 -14.39 -20.94
C GLN A 160 -9.48 -15.15 -19.61
N GLU A 161 -10.17 -16.28 -19.56
CA GLU A 161 -10.26 -17.11 -18.35
C GLU A 161 -8.90 -17.63 -17.91
N ASN A 162 -8.05 -18.03 -18.87
CA ASN A 162 -6.69 -18.47 -18.59
C ASN A 162 -5.83 -17.32 -18.08
N ILE A 163 -5.99 -16.11 -18.64
CA ILE A 163 -5.33 -14.89 -18.16
C ILE A 163 -5.78 -14.59 -16.73
N ASN A 164 -7.09 -14.63 -16.45
CA ASN A 164 -7.66 -14.33 -15.14
C ASN A 164 -7.15 -15.34 -14.09
N SER A 165 -7.20 -16.63 -14.40
CA SER A 165 -6.73 -17.72 -13.55
C SER A 165 -5.23 -17.61 -13.25
N ALA A 166 -4.40 -17.39 -14.28
CA ALA A 166 -2.97 -17.21 -14.11
C ALA A 166 -2.63 -15.94 -13.31
N SER A 167 -3.40 -14.87 -13.49
CA SER A 167 -3.22 -13.60 -12.79
C SER A 167 -3.56 -13.71 -11.31
N LYS A 168 -4.61 -14.47 -10.95
CA LYS A 168 -5.13 -14.56 -9.57
C LYS A 168 -4.02 -14.85 -8.55
N ASN A 169 -3.23 -15.90 -8.79
CA ASN A 169 -2.15 -16.32 -7.89
C ASN A 169 -1.02 -15.28 -7.78
N ASN A 170 -0.69 -14.60 -8.88
CA ASN A 170 0.38 -13.61 -8.89
C ASN A 170 -0.10 -12.29 -8.28
N LEU A 171 -1.35 -11.90 -8.52
CA LEU A 171 -2.00 -10.74 -7.91
C LEU A 171 -2.11 -10.89 -6.40
N THR A 172 -2.47 -12.07 -5.88
CA THR A 172 -2.44 -12.32 -4.43
C THR A 172 -1.06 -12.04 -3.83
N LYS A 173 0.02 -12.45 -4.51
CA LYS A 173 1.39 -12.22 -4.04
C LYS A 173 1.85 -10.77 -4.21
N ILE A 174 1.43 -10.10 -5.28
CA ILE A 174 1.74 -8.69 -5.54
C ILE A 174 1.05 -7.79 -4.51
N ASN A 175 -0.21 -8.10 -4.19
CA ASN A 175 -1.02 -7.38 -3.21
C ASN A 175 -0.75 -7.84 -1.77
N GLU A 176 0.16 -8.78 -1.55
CA GLU A 176 0.55 -9.23 -0.22
C GLU A 176 1.27 -8.08 0.49
N MET A 177 0.67 -7.64 1.58
CA MET A 177 1.12 -6.56 2.45
C MET A 177 1.02 -7.06 3.89
N SER A 178 2.07 -6.87 4.68
CA SER A 178 2.19 -7.45 6.02
C SER A 178 2.35 -6.40 7.12
N THR A 179 2.91 -5.25 6.77
CA THR A 179 3.15 -4.14 7.68
C THR A 179 2.25 -2.95 7.35
N LEU A 180 2.08 -2.04 8.32
CA LEU A 180 1.35 -0.80 8.06
C LEU A 180 2.10 0.08 7.05
N CYS A 181 3.44 0.00 7.00
CA CYS A 181 4.20 0.71 5.98
C CYS A 181 3.95 0.15 4.57
N ASP A 182 3.75 -1.17 4.41
CA ASP A 182 3.36 -1.77 3.13
C ASP A 182 2.00 -1.22 2.68
N TYR A 183 1.05 -1.11 3.60
CA TYR A 183 -0.25 -0.49 3.31
C TYR A 183 -0.07 0.96 2.84
N ILE A 184 0.75 1.76 3.53
CA ILE A 184 1.00 3.17 3.18
C ILE A 184 1.68 3.32 1.82
N ARG A 185 2.67 2.48 1.53
CA ARG A 185 3.33 2.44 0.21
C ARG A 185 2.38 2.04 -0.91
N CYS A 186 1.36 1.26 -0.60
CA CYS A 186 0.31 0.90 -1.55
C CYS A 186 -0.70 2.05 -1.74
N VAL A 187 -1.26 2.60 -0.66
CA VAL A 187 -2.36 3.58 -0.73
C VAL A 187 -1.92 4.98 -1.12
N GLY A 188 -0.67 5.37 -0.84
CA GLY A 188 -0.16 6.70 -1.19
C GLY A 188 -0.19 6.97 -2.70
N PRO A 189 0.50 6.17 -3.53
CA PRO A 189 0.41 6.28 -4.99
C PRO A 189 -1.02 6.10 -5.52
N LYS A 190 -1.81 5.24 -4.88
CA LYS A 190 -3.21 5.00 -5.25
C LYS A 190 -4.08 6.24 -5.06
N TRP A 191 -3.88 6.98 -3.96
CA TRP A 191 -4.57 8.26 -3.73
C TRP A 191 -4.30 9.25 -4.87
N PHE A 192 -3.03 9.42 -5.27
CA PHE A 192 -2.68 10.30 -6.39
C PHE A 192 -3.32 9.84 -7.70
N LYS A 193 -3.26 8.53 -7.99
CA LYS A 193 -3.88 7.94 -9.18
C LYS A 193 -5.39 8.11 -9.21
N ASN A 194 -6.07 7.98 -8.07
CA ASN A 194 -7.52 8.11 -7.99
C ASN A 194 -7.99 9.56 -8.11
N ASN A 195 -7.14 10.53 -7.73
CA ASN A 195 -7.43 11.95 -7.88
C ASN A 195 -7.00 12.53 -9.24
N ALA A 196 -6.21 11.80 -10.02
CA ALA A 196 -5.78 12.19 -11.36
C ALA A 196 -6.93 12.11 -12.39
N THR A 197 -6.83 12.88 -13.46
CA THR A 197 -7.75 12.79 -14.59
C THR A 197 -7.25 11.75 -15.60
N LEU A 198 -8.17 10.90 -16.09
CA LEU A 198 -7.87 9.94 -17.14
C LEU A 198 -8.36 10.47 -18.50
N ASN A 199 -7.45 10.47 -19.48
CA ASN A 199 -7.78 10.67 -20.89
C ASN A 199 -7.30 9.43 -21.66
N GLY A 200 -8.19 8.45 -21.85
CA GLY A 200 -7.81 7.14 -22.38
C GLY A 200 -6.87 6.40 -21.41
N ASN A 201 -5.74 5.88 -21.91
CA ASN A 201 -4.72 5.25 -21.07
C ASN A 201 -3.72 6.26 -20.45
N SER A 202 -3.84 7.55 -20.78
CA SER A 202 -3.00 8.62 -20.22
C SER A 202 -3.57 9.12 -18.89
N VAL A 203 -2.67 9.33 -17.92
CA VAL A 203 -2.97 9.85 -16.59
C VAL A 203 -2.38 11.24 -16.48
N THR A 204 -3.23 12.24 -16.22
CA THR A 204 -2.79 13.61 -15.96
C THR A 204 -2.87 13.88 -14.46
N ALA A 205 -1.71 14.17 -13.85
CA ALA A 205 -1.63 14.50 -12.44
C ALA A 205 -2.31 15.84 -12.14
N THR A 206 -3.17 15.85 -11.12
CA THR A 206 -3.96 17.03 -10.71
C THR A 206 -3.63 17.50 -9.29
N LYS A 207 -3.11 16.61 -8.45
CA LYS A 207 -2.82 16.86 -7.04
C LYS A 207 -1.33 16.88 -6.76
N ASP A 208 -0.93 17.70 -5.80
CA ASP A 208 0.44 17.80 -5.31
C ASP A 208 0.60 17.24 -3.87
N TRP A 209 1.79 17.38 -3.30
CA TRP A 209 2.05 16.95 -1.91
C TRP A 209 1.35 17.79 -0.85
N CYS A 210 1.02 19.06 -1.13
CA CYS A 210 0.24 19.90 -0.25
C CYS A 210 -1.21 19.42 -0.18
N ASP A 211 -1.78 19.02 -1.32
CA ASP A 211 -3.12 18.46 -1.36
C ASP A 211 -3.17 17.14 -0.58
N PHE A 212 -2.17 16.28 -0.79
CA PHE A 212 -2.05 14.99 -0.11
C PHE A 212 -1.87 15.13 1.41
N TRP A 213 -0.94 15.98 1.87
CA TRP A 213 -0.65 16.07 3.30
C TRP A 213 -1.56 17.03 4.05
N GLU A 214 -1.95 18.16 3.44
CA GLU A 214 -2.49 19.31 4.17
C GLU A 214 -3.92 19.65 3.76
N LYS A 215 -4.17 19.99 2.48
CA LYS A 215 -5.45 20.61 2.08
C LYS A 215 -6.63 19.64 2.08
N GLU A 216 -6.46 18.47 1.48
CA GLU A 216 -7.58 17.55 1.19
C GLU A 216 -7.34 16.14 1.75
N GLY A 217 -6.09 15.71 1.81
CA GLY A 217 -5.72 14.36 2.19
C GLY A 217 -5.64 14.16 3.70
N ILE A 218 -4.47 14.30 4.30
CA ILE A 218 -4.20 13.68 5.61
C ILE A 218 -4.59 14.58 6.77
N LYS A 219 -4.10 15.82 6.81
CA LYS A 219 -4.31 16.72 7.96
C LYS A 219 -5.79 16.89 8.30
N ALA A 220 -6.62 17.23 7.32
CA ALA A 220 -8.06 17.42 7.51
C ALA A 220 -8.73 16.16 8.11
N LYS A 221 -8.35 14.97 7.62
CA LYS A 221 -8.91 13.70 8.11
C LYS A 221 -8.41 13.35 9.51
N LEU A 222 -7.19 13.74 9.87
CA LEU A 222 -6.68 13.61 11.24
C LEU A 222 -7.37 14.58 12.20
N GLU A 223 -7.69 15.81 11.78
CA GLU A 223 -8.47 16.75 12.59
C GLU A 223 -9.83 16.14 12.97
N ASP A 224 -10.54 15.55 12.01
CA ASP A 224 -11.81 14.83 12.25
C ASP A 224 -11.62 13.67 13.25
N MET A 225 -10.58 12.87 13.05
CA MET A 225 -10.27 11.73 13.91
C MET A 225 -10.01 12.18 15.35
N PHE A 226 -9.13 13.17 15.58
CA PHE A 226 -8.78 13.61 16.93
C PHE A 226 -9.92 14.33 17.63
N ASN A 227 -10.76 15.06 16.89
CA ASN A 227 -12.00 15.59 17.43
C ASN A 227 -12.92 14.48 17.94
N LYS A 228 -13.07 13.38 17.19
CA LYS A 228 -13.86 12.21 17.62
C LYS A 228 -13.22 11.46 18.77
N ILE A 229 -11.89 11.30 18.78
CA ILE A 229 -11.17 10.71 19.91
C ILE A 229 -11.46 11.49 21.19
N ALA A 230 -11.38 12.82 21.16
CA ALA A 230 -11.61 13.65 22.33
C ALA A 230 -13.04 13.52 22.88
N THR A 231 -14.04 13.42 22.00
CA THR A 231 -15.44 13.24 22.41
C THR A 231 -15.71 11.82 22.90
N ASP A 232 -15.34 10.79 22.12
CA ASP A 232 -15.71 9.40 22.40
C ASP A 232 -14.95 8.83 23.61
N ALA A 233 -13.73 9.30 23.88
CA ALA A 233 -12.93 8.82 25.02
C ALA A 233 -13.47 9.29 26.38
N GLN A 234 -14.28 10.35 26.42
CA GLN A 234 -14.89 10.91 27.64
C GLN A 234 -16.29 10.34 27.93
N ASN A 235 -16.93 9.70 26.96
CA ASN A 235 -18.30 9.20 27.08
C ASN A 235 -18.35 7.83 27.77
N GLU A 236 -18.45 7.81 29.11
CA GLU A 236 -18.52 6.60 29.94
C GLU A 236 -19.68 5.65 29.56
N SER A 237 -20.77 6.19 29.00
CA SER A 237 -21.96 5.43 28.58
C SER A 237 -22.08 5.21 27.06
N GLY A 238 -21.25 5.88 26.24
CA GLY A 238 -21.53 6.06 24.80
C GLY A 238 -21.01 4.96 23.88
N THR A 239 -20.07 4.12 24.31
CA THR A 239 -19.49 3.09 23.44
C THR A 239 -19.16 1.81 24.21
N ILE A 240 -20.14 0.89 24.28
CA ILE A 240 -20.02 -0.45 24.91
C ILE A 240 -18.70 -1.15 24.54
N ARG A 241 -18.24 -0.98 23.29
CA ARG A 241 -16.96 -1.54 22.78
C ARG A 241 -15.72 -0.95 23.45
N ILE A 242 -15.65 0.37 23.67
CA ILE A 242 -14.52 1.00 24.35
C ILE A 242 -14.52 0.57 25.82
N ALA A 243 -15.68 0.62 26.48
CA ALA A 243 -15.81 0.19 27.87
C ALA A 243 -15.40 -1.29 28.07
N ALA A 244 -15.83 -2.18 27.17
CA ALA A 244 -15.46 -3.58 27.20
C ALA A 244 -13.96 -3.80 26.96
N THR A 245 -13.37 -3.08 26.00
CA THR A 245 -11.94 -3.14 25.69
C THR A 245 -11.10 -2.68 26.87
N CYS A 246 -11.48 -1.57 27.48
CA CYS A 246 -10.63 -0.90 28.45
C CYS A 246 -10.83 -1.36 29.88
N ARG A 247 -11.84 -2.20 30.18
CA ARG A 247 -12.24 -2.63 31.54
C ARG A 247 -11.08 -3.07 32.44
N ASN A 248 -10.05 -3.68 31.87
CA ASN A 248 -8.94 -4.27 32.61
C ASN A 248 -7.68 -3.38 32.67
N PHE A 249 -7.77 -2.13 32.23
CA PHE A 249 -6.64 -1.18 32.22
C PHE A 249 -6.67 -0.22 33.41
N GLY A 250 -5.53 -0.04 34.07
CA GLY A 250 -5.43 0.84 35.24
C GLY A 250 -6.08 0.32 36.52
N ASP A 251 -5.99 -0.99 36.76
CA ASP A 251 -6.22 -1.61 38.07
C ASP A 251 -7.58 -1.23 38.66
N GLU A 252 -8.64 -1.44 37.87
CA GLU A 252 -10.05 -1.12 38.17
C GLU A 252 -10.35 0.36 38.48
N ASN A 253 -9.38 1.27 38.35
CA ASN A 253 -9.58 2.71 38.51
C ASN A 253 -9.94 3.36 37.16
N PRO A 254 -11.19 3.82 36.95
CA PRO A 254 -11.61 4.45 35.70
C PRO A 254 -10.90 5.79 35.43
N GLN A 255 -10.41 6.45 36.47
CA GLN A 255 -9.72 7.73 36.40
C GLN A 255 -8.18 7.59 36.27
N SER A 256 -7.66 6.37 36.17
CA SER A 256 -6.23 6.12 36.00
C SER A 256 -5.71 6.60 34.64
N VAL A 257 -4.43 6.96 34.58
CA VAL A 257 -3.77 7.36 33.33
C VAL A 257 -3.83 6.23 32.29
N GLU A 258 -3.63 4.97 32.71
CA GLU A 258 -3.75 3.80 31.82
C GLU A 258 -5.16 3.64 31.25
N ARG A 259 -6.21 3.85 32.07
CA ARG A 259 -7.58 3.78 31.58
C ARG A 259 -7.84 4.85 30.53
N LYS A 260 -7.46 6.09 30.83
CA LYS A 260 -7.64 7.23 29.91
C LYS A 260 -6.88 7.00 28.61
N ALA A 261 -5.64 6.52 28.68
CA ALA A 261 -4.86 6.13 27.51
C ALA A 261 -5.57 5.07 26.67
N CYS A 262 -6.08 4.00 27.30
CA CYS A 262 -6.85 2.97 26.60
C CYS A 262 -8.09 3.56 25.92
N ASN A 263 -8.87 4.38 26.62
CA ASN A 263 -10.10 4.97 26.05
C ASN A 263 -9.80 5.80 24.80
N HIS A 264 -8.73 6.60 24.80
CA HIS A 264 -8.33 7.40 23.64
C HIS A 264 -7.83 6.55 22.47
N ILE A 265 -7.04 5.50 22.74
CA ILE A 265 -6.58 4.56 21.71
C ILE A 265 -7.78 3.80 21.11
N ALA A 266 -8.67 3.28 21.96
CA ALA A 266 -9.86 2.55 21.54
C ALA A 266 -10.84 3.44 20.76
N ALA A 267 -10.99 4.71 21.13
CA ALA A 267 -11.76 5.68 20.35
C ALA A 267 -11.17 5.90 18.95
N GLY A 268 -9.85 5.99 18.83
CA GLY A 268 -9.16 6.08 17.54
C GLY A 268 -9.36 4.83 16.69
N LEU A 269 -9.22 3.64 17.30
CA LEU A 269 -9.45 2.37 16.62
C LEU A 269 -10.92 2.19 16.18
N LYS A 270 -11.87 2.65 17.01
CA LYS A 270 -13.29 2.72 16.66
C LYS A 270 -13.52 3.59 15.44
N TYR A 271 -12.99 4.81 15.46
CA TYR A 271 -13.12 5.74 14.35
C TYR A 271 -12.61 5.11 13.05
N ILE A 272 -11.40 4.52 13.07
CA ILE A 272 -10.80 3.84 11.92
C ILE A 272 -11.67 2.67 11.41
N LYS A 273 -12.26 1.88 12.31
CA LYS A 273 -13.14 0.77 11.95
C LYS A 273 -14.42 1.25 11.28
N ASP A 274 -15.00 2.34 11.77
CA ASP A 274 -16.29 2.87 11.33
C ASP A 274 -16.20 3.74 10.05
N LEU A 275 -14.98 4.05 9.59
CA LEU A 275 -14.72 4.85 8.38
C LEU A 275 -15.47 4.35 7.15
N LYS A 276 -15.93 5.33 6.37
CA LYS A 276 -16.51 5.13 5.05
C LYS A 276 -15.61 5.73 3.97
N GLY A 277 -15.64 5.09 2.82
CA GLY A 277 -15.01 5.57 1.60
C GLY A 277 -15.82 6.68 0.96
N ASP A 278 -15.15 7.54 0.21
CA ASP A 278 -15.74 8.55 -0.66
C ASP A 278 -15.06 8.47 -2.04
N LYS A 279 -15.84 8.60 -3.11
CA LYS A 279 -15.28 8.66 -4.48
C LYS A 279 -14.44 9.92 -4.67
N ASN A 280 -14.70 11.01 -3.95
CA ASN A 280 -14.02 12.31 -4.10
C ASN A 280 -13.96 12.78 -5.58
N GLY A 281 -15.02 12.54 -6.35
CA GLY A 281 -15.06 12.86 -7.79
C GLY A 281 -14.25 11.94 -8.71
N SER A 282 -13.63 10.88 -8.18
CA SER A 282 -12.89 9.90 -8.97
C SER A 282 -13.82 9.07 -9.86
N THR A 283 -13.37 8.84 -11.10
CA THR A 283 -14.02 7.94 -12.07
C THR A 283 -13.43 6.52 -12.03
N GLN A 284 -12.48 6.24 -11.13
CA GLN A 284 -11.85 4.92 -11.03
C GLN A 284 -12.83 3.87 -10.48
N PRO A 285 -12.75 2.62 -10.96
CA PRO A 285 -13.39 1.49 -10.29
C PRO A 285 -12.90 1.38 -8.84
N ASN A 286 -13.80 1.10 -7.90
CA ASN A 286 -13.52 0.91 -6.47
C ASN A 286 -12.95 2.13 -5.72
N ALA A 287 -13.13 3.35 -6.24
CA ALA A 287 -12.61 4.57 -5.62
C ALA A 287 -13.02 4.74 -4.14
N GLU A 288 -14.24 4.33 -3.77
CA GLU A 288 -14.71 4.35 -2.37
C GLU A 288 -13.89 3.41 -1.49
N ASP A 289 -13.68 2.17 -1.91
CA ASP A 289 -12.91 1.18 -1.15
C ASP A 289 -11.43 1.59 -1.02
N ASP A 290 -10.87 2.16 -2.08
CA ASP A 290 -9.51 2.68 -2.09
C ASP A 290 -9.36 3.85 -1.11
N ASP A 291 -10.31 4.79 -1.11
CA ASP A 291 -10.30 5.93 -0.19
C ASP A 291 -10.52 5.48 1.27
N LYS A 292 -11.42 4.52 1.51
CA LYS A 292 -11.59 3.89 2.84
C LYS A 292 -10.27 3.29 3.30
N PHE A 293 -9.60 2.51 2.46
CA PHE A 293 -8.34 1.86 2.81
C PHE A 293 -7.20 2.86 3.00
N PHE A 294 -7.17 3.93 2.19
CA PHE A 294 -6.25 5.05 2.38
C PHE A 294 -6.42 5.69 3.76
N LYS A 295 -7.65 6.10 4.10
CA LYS A 295 -7.97 6.71 5.41
C LYS A 295 -7.58 5.78 6.55
N GLN A 296 -7.98 4.50 6.48
CA GLN A 296 -7.65 3.51 7.50
C GLN A 296 -6.15 3.36 7.73
N SER A 297 -5.37 3.27 6.65
CA SER A 297 -3.91 3.11 6.73
C SER A 297 -3.23 4.36 7.31
N MET A 298 -3.58 5.55 6.82
CA MET A 298 -2.95 6.80 7.28
C MET A 298 -3.36 7.18 8.71
N MET A 299 -4.61 6.90 9.10
CA MET A 299 -5.08 7.16 10.46
C MET A 299 -4.52 6.16 11.47
N CYS A 300 -4.39 4.89 11.09
CA CYS A 300 -3.74 3.89 11.96
C CYS A 300 -2.27 4.26 12.25
N ALA A 301 -1.60 4.85 11.26
CA ALA A 301 -0.24 5.35 11.41
C ALA A 301 -0.17 6.52 12.41
N ALA A 302 -1.06 7.50 12.25
CA ALA A 302 -1.17 8.62 13.17
C ALA A 302 -1.54 8.15 14.59
N LEU A 303 -2.43 7.17 14.72
CA LEU A 303 -2.82 6.58 16.00
C LEU A 303 -1.65 5.85 16.68
N ASN A 304 -0.80 5.16 15.91
CA ASN A 304 0.42 4.56 16.42
C ASN A 304 1.43 5.61 16.93
N LEU A 305 1.65 6.68 16.18
CA LEU A 305 2.52 7.78 16.63
C LEU A 305 1.92 8.48 17.86
N TYR A 306 0.60 8.66 17.89
CA TYR A 306 -0.11 9.21 19.04
C TYR A 306 0.00 8.32 20.28
N ALA A 307 -0.10 7.00 20.14
CA ALA A 307 0.11 6.05 21.25
C ALA A 307 1.54 6.12 21.81
N THR A 308 2.54 6.34 20.95
CA THR A 308 3.92 6.63 21.38
C THR A 308 3.97 7.92 22.19
N LYS A 309 3.28 8.99 21.76
CA LYS A 309 3.22 10.25 22.49
C LYS A 309 2.52 10.14 23.84
N ILE A 310 1.43 9.38 23.92
CA ILE A 310 0.77 9.09 25.20
C ILE A 310 1.80 8.51 26.17
N ARG A 311 2.51 7.46 25.77
CA ARG A 311 3.54 6.81 26.58
C ARG A 311 4.65 7.78 27.00
N GLU A 312 5.23 8.51 26.04
CA GLU A 312 6.32 9.46 26.30
C GLU A 312 5.90 10.62 27.21
N SER A 313 4.68 11.14 27.04
CA SER A 313 4.14 12.21 27.88
C SER A 313 3.85 11.77 29.32
N ALA A 314 3.49 10.49 29.50
CA ALA A 314 3.20 9.91 30.79
C ALA A 314 4.46 9.41 31.52
N ASP A 315 5.56 9.14 30.80
CA ASP A 315 6.77 8.47 31.31
C ASP A 315 7.31 9.06 32.62
N LYS A 316 7.34 10.41 32.73
CA LYS A 316 7.86 11.08 33.93
C LYS A 316 6.90 11.09 35.10
N SER A 317 5.58 11.04 34.85
CA SER A 317 4.55 11.29 35.87
C SER A 317 3.80 10.03 36.28
N CYS A 318 3.50 9.17 35.32
CA CYS A 318 2.78 7.91 35.50
C CYS A 318 3.18 6.94 34.37
N PRO A 319 4.34 6.28 34.48
CA PRO A 319 4.88 5.44 33.41
C PRO A 319 3.86 4.38 32.92
N ILE A 320 3.74 4.25 31.59
CA ILE A 320 2.95 3.20 30.93
C ILE A 320 3.92 2.32 30.15
N ASP A 321 3.93 1.02 30.43
CA ASP A 321 4.78 0.07 29.72
C ASP A 321 4.33 -0.13 28.25
N GLU A 322 5.27 -0.31 27.33
CA GLU A 322 4.95 -0.51 25.91
C GLU A 322 4.10 -1.77 25.67
N LYS A 323 4.30 -2.85 26.44
CA LYS A 323 3.46 -4.05 26.38
C LYS A 323 2.03 -3.74 26.80
N ARG A 324 1.83 -2.76 27.69
CA ARG A 324 0.49 -2.30 28.09
C ARG A 324 -0.19 -1.57 26.93
N ILE A 325 0.51 -0.68 26.23
CA ILE A 325 0.02 -0.03 25.01
C ILE A 325 -0.31 -1.08 23.93
N ASP A 326 0.59 -2.03 23.67
CA ASP A 326 0.36 -3.13 22.72
C ASP A 326 -0.89 -3.96 23.08
N LYS A 327 -1.09 -4.25 24.37
CA LYS A 327 -2.29 -4.93 24.85
C LYS A 327 -3.57 -4.16 24.56
N MET A 328 -3.57 -2.82 24.63
CA MET A 328 -4.76 -2.00 24.30
C MET A 328 -5.20 -2.21 22.85
N PHE A 329 -4.26 -2.25 21.91
CA PHE A 329 -4.53 -2.55 20.49
C PHE A 329 -5.02 -3.99 20.31
N LYS A 330 -4.38 -4.96 20.97
CA LYS A 330 -4.75 -6.39 20.90
C LYS A 330 -6.15 -6.65 21.44
N ASP A 331 -6.48 -6.13 22.62
CA ASP A 331 -7.79 -6.31 23.24
C ASP A 331 -8.89 -5.70 22.35
N TRP A 332 -8.67 -4.50 21.81
CA TRP A 332 -9.60 -3.88 20.86
C TRP A 332 -9.85 -4.79 19.66
N ASN A 333 -8.77 -5.26 19.04
CA ASN A 333 -8.84 -6.08 17.83
C ASN A 333 -9.50 -7.43 18.08
N ASN A 334 -9.22 -8.08 19.21
CA ASN A 334 -9.86 -9.35 19.57
C ASN A 334 -11.37 -9.19 19.75
N ILE A 335 -11.82 -8.08 20.34
CA ILE A 335 -13.25 -7.81 20.58
C ILE A 335 -13.97 -7.40 19.29
N ASN A 336 -13.34 -6.53 18.49
CA ASN A 336 -14.02 -5.83 17.41
C ASN A 336 -13.72 -6.39 16.02
N ASN A 337 -12.67 -7.21 15.88
CA ASN A 337 -12.19 -7.75 14.61
C ASN A 337 -11.94 -9.27 14.74
N SER A 338 -12.71 -10.00 15.54
CA SER A 338 -12.53 -11.45 15.72
C SER A 338 -12.69 -12.26 14.42
N SER A 339 -13.42 -11.74 13.43
CA SER A 339 -13.56 -12.34 12.09
C SER A 339 -12.40 -12.02 11.13
N CYS A 340 -11.45 -11.19 11.56
CA CYS A 340 -10.27 -10.86 10.79
C CYS A 340 -9.17 -11.90 10.95
N ASN A 341 -8.89 -12.66 9.89
CA ASN A 341 -7.63 -13.40 9.81
C ASN A 341 -6.47 -12.42 9.53
N ALA A 342 -5.30 -12.67 10.14
CA ALA A 342 -4.13 -11.77 10.13
C ALA A 342 -3.53 -11.44 8.75
N VAL A 343 -4.06 -12.01 7.66
CA VAL A 343 -3.60 -11.79 6.29
C VAL A 343 -4.73 -11.17 5.49
N ARG A 344 -4.51 -9.96 4.97
CA ARG A 344 -5.42 -9.37 4.00
C ARG A 344 -5.24 -10.08 2.65
N SER A 345 -6.00 -11.14 2.44
CA SER A 345 -6.26 -11.70 1.11
C SER A 345 -7.30 -10.83 0.41
N ALA A 346 -7.20 -10.68 -0.91
CA ALA A 346 -8.15 -9.95 -1.77
C ALA A 346 -9.63 -10.38 -1.61
N SER A 347 -9.90 -11.47 -0.87
CA SER A 347 -11.22 -12.02 -0.61
C SER A 347 -11.96 -11.46 0.61
N ASN A 348 -11.32 -10.69 1.51
CA ASN A 348 -11.96 -10.10 2.70
C ASN A 348 -11.71 -8.58 2.79
N ALA A 349 -12.33 -7.82 1.89
CA ALA A 349 -12.19 -6.37 1.77
C ALA A 349 -12.55 -5.61 3.08
N ASP A 350 -13.41 -6.18 3.92
CA ASP A 350 -13.93 -5.57 5.15
C ASP A 350 -13.06 -5.73 6.41
N CYS A 351 -11.92 -6.41 6.28
CA CYS A 351 -11.04 -6.64 7.41
C CYS A 351 -9.77 -5.76 7.34
N PHE A 352 -9.70 -4.72 8.18
CA PHE A 352 -8.51 -3.91 8.41
C PHE A 352 -8.11 -3.97 9.89
N LEU A 353 -6.92 -4.49 10.17
CA LEU A 353 -6.39 -4.66 11.52
C LEU A 353 -5.36 -3.56 11.83
N CYS A 354 -5.77 -2.53 12.57
CA CYS A 354 -4.82 -1.55 13.09
C CYS A 354 -4.15 -2.10 14.36
N SER A 355 -2.91 -2.56 14.22
CA SER A 355 -2.12 -3.09 15.34
C SER A 355 -1.04 -2.10 15.77
N ARG A 356 -0.52 -2.30 16.99
CA ARG A 356 0.60 -1.52 17.51
C ARG A 356 1.86 -1.82 16.69
N GLN A 357 2.46 -0.80 16.09
CA GLN A 357 3.71 -0.86 15.33
C GLN A 357 4.55 0.37 15.68
N SER A 358 5.61 0.18 16.48
CA SER A 358 6.48 1.26 16.94
C SER A 358 7.83 1.33 16.21
N SER A 359 8.39 0.20 15.78
CA SER A 359 9.68 0.13 15.07
C SER A 359 9.60 0.36 13.56
N ASP A 360 8.48 -0.05 12.94
CA ASP A 360 8.41 -0.19 11.47
C ASP A 360 8.19 1.16 10.76
N PHE A 361 7.86 2.21 11.52
CA PHE A 361 7.54 3.53 11.00
C PHE A 361 8.74 4.42 10.73
N GLU A 362 9.86 4.22 11.42
CA GLU A 362 10.97 5.17 11.37
C GLU A 362 11.58 5.30 9.98
N LYS A 363 11.52 4.22 9.20
CA LYS A 363 12.04 4.15 7.83
C LYS A 363 10.93 4.12 6.78
N CYS A 364 9.69 4.39 7.18
CA CYS A 364 8.57 4.32 6.26
C CYS A 364 8.56 5.53 5.33
N LYS A 365 8.89 5.27 4.06
CA LYS A 365 8.90 6.26 2.99
C LYS A 365 7.89 5.90 1.91
N LEU A 366 7.16 6.91 1.45
CA LEU A 366 6.36 6.83 0.23
C LEU A 366 7.26 6.75 -0.99
N SER A 367 6.79 6.02 -2.00
CA SER A 367 7.42 5.94 -3.30
C SER A 367 6.32 6.11 -4.36
N VAL A 368 6.19 7.33 -4.87
CA VAL A 368 5.15 7.72 -5.83
C VAL A 368 5.84 8.12 -7.14
N SER A 369 5.29 7.68 -8.27
CA SER A 369 5.77 8.14 -9.59
C SER A 369 5.59 9.65 -9.71
N ASN A 370 6.62 10.36 -10.19
CA ASN A 370 6.52 11.78 -10.50
C ASN A 370 5.44 12.08 -11.55
N THR A 371 5.06 11.11 -12.38
CA THR A 371 3.96 11.27 -13.36
C THR A 371 2.58 11.34 -12.71
N LEU A 372 2.46 10.99 -11.42
CA LEU A 372 1.21 11.05 -10.65
C LEU A 372 1.12 12.31 -9.78
N ILE A 373 2.18 13.10 -9.71
CA ILE A 373 2.26 14.31 -8.88
C ILE A 373 2.25 15.53 -9.79
N SER A 374 1.37 16.48 -9.50
CA SER A 374 1.29 17.73 -10.26
C SER A 374 2.62 18.50 -10.20
N SER A 375 3.04 19.08 -11.32
CA SER A 375 4.27 19.88 -11.43
C SER A 375 4.15 21.26 -10.79
N THR A 376 2.93 21.74 -10.53
CA THR A 376 2.67 23.02 -9.86
C THR A 376 2.92 22.89 -8.35
N GLN A 377 4.20 22.89 -7.96
CA GLN A 377 4.61 22.67 -6.57
C GLN A 377 4.71 23.97 -5.79
N ASN A 378 3.61 24.40 -5.16
CA ASN A 378 3.60 25.60 -4.33
C ASN A 378 3.52 25.23 -2.84
N GLY A 379 4.63 25.31 -2.12
CA GLY A 379 4.63 25.34 -0.64
C GLY A 379 5.66 24.46 0.07
N ALA A 380 5.80 24.69 1.38
CA ALA A 380 6.71 23.97 2.28
C ALA A 380 6.35 22.48 2.50
N CYS A 381 5.17 22.05 2.03
CA CYS A 381 4.70 20.66 2.09
C CYS A 381 5.57 19.68 1.29
N ASN A 382 6.38 20.15 0.34
CA ASN A 382 7.29 19.30 -0.45
C ASN A 382 8.50 18.80 0.36
N ALA A 383 8.92 19.57 1.37
CA ALA A 383 10.07 19.21 2.19
C ALA A 383 9.78 17.90 2.95
N ASN A 384 10.59 16.87 2.70
CA ASN A 384 10.41 15.52 3.28
C ASN A 384 9.03 14.92 2.99
N ALA A 385 8.42 15.23 1.83
CA ALA A 385 7.07 14.78 1.50
C ALA A 385 6.88 13.26 1.47
N THR A 386 7.96 12.51 1.27
CA THR A 386 7.94 11.05 1.29
C THR A 386 8.16 10.47 2.70
N GLU A 387 8.66 11.25 3.67
CA GLU A 387 8.99 10.80 5.02
C GLU A 387 7.73 10.81 5.90
N VAL A 388 7.02 9.67 5.93
CA VAL A 388 5.69 9.54 6.55
C VAL A 388 5.70 9.93 8.02
N LYS A 389 6.66 9.40 8.79
CA LYS A 389 6.81 9.69 10.23
C LYS A 389 6.95 11.19 10.48
N LYS A 390 7.88 11.85 9.77
CA LYS A 390 8.17 13.28 9.93
C LYS A 390 6.96 14.15 9.60
N LYS A 391 6.23 13.81 8.53
CA LYS A 391 5.00 14.53 8.15
C LYS A 391 3.89 14.39 9.18
N MET A 392 3.64 13.18 9.66
CA MET A 392 2.63 12.95 10.69
C MET A 392 3.02 13.59 12.02
N GLU A 393 4.28 13.50 12.44
CA GLU A 393 4.76 14.16 13.65
C GLU A 393 4.59 15.68 13.60
N GLY A 394 4.75 16.30 12.42
CA GLY A 394 4.44 17.72 12.22
C GLY A 394 2.97 18.09 12.46
N PHE A 395 2.05 17.14 12.37
CA PHE A 395 0.64 17.33 12.74
C PHE A 395 0.35 16.97 14.19
N LEU A 396 1.15 16.10 14.80
CA LEU A 396 0.93 15.64 16.18
C LEU A 396 1.69 16.47 17.23
N ASN A 397 2.74 17.18 16.82
CA ASN A 397 3.58 18.01 17.67
C ASN A 397 3.43 19.49 17.33
N GLU A 398 3.40 20.34 18.36
CA GLU A 398 3.66 21.76 18.17
C GLU A 398 5.14 21.95 17.81
N ASP A 399 5.40 22.63 16.70
CA ASP A 399 6.73 23.07 16.30
C ASP A 399 6.79 24.60 16.50
N PRO A 400 7.48 25.10 17.54
CA PRO A 400 7.58 26.53 17.82
C PRO A 400 8.25 27.32 16.69
N SER A 401 8.99 26.64 15.81
CA SER A 401 9.71 27.25 14.68
C SER A 401 8.86 27.37 13.41
N GLN A 402 7.70 26.71 13.35
CA GLN A 402 6.77 26.82 12.22
C GLN A 402 5.60 27.75 12.54
N SER A 403 5.54 28.89 11.83
CA SER A 403 4.42 29.82 11.87
C SER A 403 3.76 29.94 10.48
N PRO A 404 2.44 29.65 10.35
CA PRO A 404 1.55 29.13 11.37
C PRO A 404 1.81 27.64 11.69
N SER A 405 1.54 27.23 12.94
CA SER A 405 1.68 25.83 13.34
C SER A 405 0.75 24.93 12.53
N LYS A 406 1.26 23.77 12.11
CA LYS A 406 0.48 22.72 11.44
C LYS A 406 -0.06 21.67 12.40
N SER A 407 0.27 21.78 13.69
CA SER A 407 -0.17 20.85 14.73
C SER A 407 -1.69 20.86 14.89
N ILE A 408 -2.27 19.69 15.10
CA ILE A 408 -3.69 19.52 15.39
C ILE A 408 -3.90 19.81 16.89
N PRO A 409 -4.60 20.90 17.26
CA PRO A 409 -4.69 21.34 18.66
C PRO A 409 -5.26 20.27 19.60
N LYS A 410 -6.18 19.44 19.08
CA LYS A 410 -6.87 18.41 19.85
C LYS A 410 -5.94 17.28 20.34
N VAL A 411 -4.79 17.08 19.69
CA VAL A 411 -3.76 16.14 20.16
C VAL A 411 -3.21 16.59 21.52
N LYS A 412 -2.88 17.87 21.68
CA LYS A 412 -2.36 18.41 22.94
C LYS A 412 -3.42 18.37 24.04
N GLU A 413 -4.67 18.72 23.72
CA GLU A 413 -5.79 18.68 24.68
C GLU A 413 -6.01 17.27 25.23
N THR A 414 -5.98 16.26 24.35
CA THR A 414 -6.18 14.85 24.74
C THR A 414 -4.99 14.31 25.55
N LEU A 415 -3.74 14.64 25.20
CA LEU A 415 -2.57 14.29 26.01
C LEU A 415 -2.64 14.89 27.43
N SER A 416 -3.05 16.15 27.56
CA SER A 416 -3.26 16.78 28.87
C SER A 416 -4.37 16.09 29.66
N THR A 417 -5.47 15.72 29.00
CA THR A 417 -6.60 15.02 29.62
C THR A 417 -6.19 13.64 30.17
N ILE A 418 -5.37 12.90 29.40
CA ILE A 418 -4.87 11.59 29.81
C ILE A 418 -3.97 11.69 31.05
N ASN A 419 -3.09 12.69 31.07
CA ASN A 419 -2.12 12.88 32.16
C ASN A 419 -2.68 13.64 33.36
N ASP A 420 -3.92 14.13 33.31
CA ASP A 420 -4.55 14.81 34.44
C ASP A 420 -4.84 13.83 35.59
N MET A 421 -4.14 14.01 36.70
CA MET A 421 -4.29 13.24 37.94
C MET A 421 -4.98 14.06 39.05
N SER A 422 -5.32 15.33 38.80
CA SER A 422 -5.82 16.25 39.83
C SER A 422 -7.16 15.81 40.43
N LYS A 423 -7.93 15.00 39.68
CA LYS A 423 -9.30 14.60 40.01
C LYS A 423 -9.40 13.29 40.81
N SER A 424 -8.29 12.59 41.10
CA SER A 424 -8.34 11.30 41.79
C SER A 424 -7.10 11.03 42.63
N PHE A 425 -7.29 10.95 43.95
CA PHE A 425 -6.25 10.52 44.90
C PHE A 425 -5.75 9.11 44.56
N CYS A 426 -6.63 8.18 44.19
CA CYS A 426 -6.25 6.83 43.77
C CYS A 426 -5.31 6.85 42.55
N THR A 427 -5.58 7.73 41.58
CA THR A 427 -4.69 7.88 40.42
C THR A 427 -3.33 8.43 40.83
N GLN A 428 -3.27 9.44 41.72
CA GLN A 428 -2.02 9.98 42.23
C GLN A 428 -1.19 8.90 42.94
N LEU A 429 -1.82 8.10 43.80
CA LEU A 429 -1.16 7.00 44.52
C LEU A 429 -0.65 5.91 43.56
N GLN A 430 -1.46 5.49 42.59
CA GLN A 430 -1.05 4.51 41.56
C GLN A 430 0.17 5.00 40.78
N CYS A 431 0.18 6.26 40.37
CA CYS A 431 1.27 6.83 39.61
C CYS A 431 2.54 7.01 40.45
N ALA A 432 2.43 7.42 41.72
CA ALA A 432 3.55 7.46 42.65
C ALA A 432 4.18 6.08 42.87
N ALA A 433 3.35 5.02 43.02
CA ALA A 433 3.84 3.65 43.13
C ALA A 433 4.58 3.19 41.85
N LYS A 434 4.05 3.53 40.67
CA LYS A 434 4.69 3.22 39.36
C LYS A 434 6.01 3.98 39.17
N GLN A 435 6.08 5.24 39.56
CA GLN A 435 7.31 6.03 39.57
C GLN A 435 8.35 5.43 40.52
N TYR A 436 7.95 5.09 41.74
CA TYR A 436 8.85 4.46 42.71
C TYR A 436 9.42 3.15 42.16
N HIS A 437 8.56 2.27 41.63
CA HIS A 437 8.97 1.02 41.01
C HIS A 437 9.93 1.25 39.83
N SER A 438 9.63 2.21 38.96
CA SER A 438 10.49 2.53 37.80
C SER A 438 11.86 3.06 38.24
N SER A 439 11.89 3.95 39.24
CA SER A 439 13.15 4.52 39.76
C SER A 439 14.05 3.50 40.46
N LYS A 440 13.47 2.50 41.14
CA LYS A 440 14.21 1.44 41.84
C LYS A 440 14.73 0.35 40.91
N ASN A 441 14.13 0.19 39.73
CA ASN A 441 14.41 -0.91 38.81
C ASN A 441 15.23 -0.53 37.58
N ASN A 442 16.02 0.55 37.63
CA ASN A 442 17.04 0.87 36.62
C ASN A 442 18.21 -0.16 36.52
N SER A 443 18.03 -1.40 37.00
CA SER A 443 19.01 -2.50 36.89
C SER A 443 18.61 -3.54 35.82
N VAL A 444 19.17 -3.36 34.62
CA VAL A 444 19.58 -4.34 33.56
C VAL A 444 18.61 -5.45 33.09
N GLN A 445 17.42 -5.66 33.65
CA GLN A 445 16.49 -6.70 33.17
C GLN A 445 15.04 -6.19 33.06
N PRO A 446 14.33 -6.44 31.92
CA PRO A 446 12.94 -6.04 31.75
C PRO A 446 12.03 -6.92 32.62
N LYS A 447 11.60 -6.39 33.76
CA LYS A 447 10.60 -7.01 34.65
C LYS A 447 9.19 -6.54 34.28
N PRO A 448 8.15 -7.35 34.57
CA PRO A 448 6.78 -7.00 34.20
C PRO A 448 6.32 -5.68 34.82
N PRO A 449 5.43 -4.93 34.15
CA PRO A 449 4.86 -3.70 34.68
C PRO A 449 4.16 -3.95 36.01
N LEU A 450 4.26 -2.98 36.92
CA LEU A 450 3.56 -3.01 38.20
C LEU A 450 2.05 -2.84 37.93
N SER A 451 1.30 -3.93 38.01
CA SER A 451 -0.18 -3.95 38.03
C SER A 451 -0.64 -4.59 39.34
N TRP A 452 -1.70 -4.05 39.93
CA TRP A 452 -2.25 -4.51 41.20
C TRP A 452 -3.54 -5.29 40.97
#